data_AF-A0A1N7NU17-F1
#
_entry.id   AF-A0A1N7NU17-F1
#
_cell.length_a   1.000
_cell.length_b   1.000
_cell.length_c   1.000
_cell.angle_alpha   90.00
_cell.angle_beta   90.00
_cell.angle_gamma   90.00
#
_symmetry.space_group_name_H-M   'P 1'
#
loop_
_entity.id
_entity.type
_entity.pdbx_description
1 polymer ?
#
loop_
_entity_poly.entity_id
_entity_poly.type
_entity_poly.pdbx_seq_one_letter_code
_entity_poly.pdbx_strand_id
1 'polypeptide(L)'
;MPNSNRHAAAALAILIVLQLTMLSALYAGIEPHPPIATPLFGIAPFIGASVSLALAAIMSKPATSAAGRGLSVLAVLSALVSFGPQKYVDPNFGLIWPAVMLGQVAASVIVIEVVRISRRRRSDPMMASDTGRI
;
A
#
# COMPACT_ATOMS: atom_id res chain seq x y z
N MET A 1 3.21 -6.27 19.57
CA MET A 1 4.35 -5.33 19.48
C MET A 1 3.87 -4.01 18.89
N PRO A 2 3.99 -2.89 19.60
CA PRO A 2 3.55 -1.57 19.11
C PRO A 2 4.27 -1.13 17.83
N ASN A 3 5.49 -1.64 17.57
CA ASN A 3 6.33 -1.21 16.44
C ASN A 3 5.83 -1.68 15.07
N SER A 4 5.30 -2.90 14.94
CA SER A 4 4.75 -3.40 13.66
C SER A 4 3.61 -2.54 13.13
N ASN A 5 2.73 -2.08 14.04
CA ASN A 5 1.63 -1.19 13.66
C ASN A 5 2.13 0.17 13.21
N ARG A 6 3.18 0.70 13.87
CA ARG A 6 3.83 1.97 13.50
C ARG A 6 4.53 1.87 12.15
N HIS A 7 5.26 0.77 11.88
CA HIS A 7 5.94 0.57 10.60
C HIS A 7 4.95 0.45 9.44
N ALA A 8 3.89 -0.36 9.61
CA ALA A 8 2.84 -0.49 8.61
C ALA A 8 2.11 0.84 8.38
N ALA A 9 1.77 1.59 9.44
CA ALA A 9 1.14 2.89 9.31
C ALA A 9 2.05 3.93 8.63
N ALA A 10 3.35 3.95 8.96
CA ALA A 10 4.32 4.83 8.31
C ALA A 10 4.46 4.51 6.82
N ALA A 11 4.53 3.23 6.45
CA ALA A 11 4.58 2.81 5.05
C ALA A 11 3.29 3.15 4.30
N LEU A 12 2.12 2.96 4.91
CA LEU A 12 0.84 3.38 4.32
C LEU A 12 0.76 4.91 4.14
N ALA A 13 1.29 5.67 5.10
CA ALA A 13 1.37 7.13 4.99
C ALA A 13 2.29 7.58 3.84
N ILE A 14 3.43 6.90 3.64
CA ILE A 14 4.29 7.15 2.48
C ILE A 14 3.52 6.97 1.18
N LEU A 15 2.74 5.88 1.06
CA LEU A 15 1.88 5.67 -0.11
C LEU A 15 0.90 6.85 -0.24
N ILE A 16 0.11 7.17 0.79
CA ILE A 16 -0.82 8.32 0.72
C ILE A 16 -0.14 9.59 0.20
N VAL A 17 1.03 9.94 0.73
CA VAL A 17 1.79 11.11 0.28
C VAL A 17 2.17 11.00 -1.20
N LEU A 18 2.74 9.88 -1.65
CA LEU A 18 3.09 9.68 -3.06
C LEU A 18 1.89 9.79 -4.00
N GLN A 19 0.75 9.21 -3.63
CA GLN A 19 -0.49 9.31 -4.40
C GLN A 19 -0.98 10.76 -4.49
N LEU A 20 -0.94 11.51 -3.39
CA LEU A 20 -1.34 12.91 -3.36
C LEU A 20 -0.36 13.78 -4.16
N THR A 21 0.95 13.55 -4.06
CA THR A 21 1.95 14.24 -4.89
C THR A 21 1.72 13.97 -6.37
N MET A 22 1.43 12.73 -6.76
CA MET A 22 1.08 12.37 -8.13
C MET A 22 -0.19 13.08 -8.60
N LEU A 23 -1.22 13.14 -7.77
CA LEU A 23 -2.46 13.87 -8.09
C LEU A 23 -2.21 15.37 -8.24
N SER A 24 -1.44 15.97 -7.33
CA SER A 24 -1.06 17.38 -7.40
C SER A 24 -0.23 17.67 -8.66
N ALA A 25 0.71 16.80 -9.01
CA ALA A 25 1.48 16.89 -10.25
C ALA A 25 0.54 16.90 -11.46
N LEU A 26 -0.42 15.98 -11.52
CA LEU A 26 -1.41 15.88 -12.60
C LEU A 26 -2.24 17.17 -12.74
N TYR A 27 -2.68 17.77 -11.63
CA TYR A 27 -3.40 19.05 -11.65
C TYR A 27 -2.51 20.23 -12.05
N ALA A 28 -1.22 20.17 -11.74
CA ALA A 28 -0.27 21.25 -12.00
C ALA A 28 0.30 21.26 -13.43
N GLY A 29 0.03 20.26 -14.27
CA GLY A 29 0.54 20.26 -15.64
C GLY A 29 2.04 19.91 -15.77
N ILE A 30 2.71 19.48 -14.69
CA ILE A 30 4.14 19.12 -14.70
C ILE A 30 4.41 17.76 -15.35
N GLU A 31 5.32 17.70 -16.33
CA GLU A 31 5.83 16.43 -16.87
C GLU A 31 6.16 15.43 -15.75
N PRO A 32 5.87 14.12 -15.91
CA PRO A 32 5.80 13.37 -17.18
C PRO A 32 4.39 13.03 -17.68
N HIS A 33 3.32 13.62 -17.13
CA HIS A 33 1.98 13.27 -17.64
C HIS A 33 1.81 13.86 -19.04
N PRO A 34 1.33 13.06 -20.02
CA PRO A 34 1.11 13.56 -21.36
C PRO A 34 0.05 14.67 -21.31
N PRO A 35 0.21 15.75 -22.09
CA PRO A 35 -0.89 16.67 -22.30
C PRO A 35 -1.99 15.89 -23.03
N ILE A 36 -3.08 15.58 -22.34
CA ILE A 36 -4.42 15.37 -22.93
C ILE A 36 -4.66 13.99 -23.59
N ALA A 37 -4.39 12.85 -22.92
CA ALA A 37 -4.85 11.53 -23.44
C ALA A 37 -5.66 10.68 -22.45
N THR A 38 -5.42 10.79 -21.14
CA THR A 38 -6.21 10.07 -20.13
C THR A 38 -7.24 11.00 -19.51
N PRO A 39 -8.55 10.68 -19.56
CA PRO A 39 -9.56 11.47 -18.86
C PRO A 39 -9.17 11.63 -17.41
N LEU A 40 -9.12 12.88 -16.92
CA LEU A 40 -8.81 13.20 -15.53
C LEU A 40 -9.72 12.42 -14.56
N PHE A 41 -10.97 12.22 -15.00
CA PHE A 41 -12.01 11.46 -14.33
C PHE A 41 -11.75 9.94 -14.25
N GLY A 42 -10.80 9.38 -14.99
CA GLY A 42 -10.42 7.96 -14.86
C GLY A 42 -9.34 7.73 -13.80
N ILE A 43 -8.38 8.65 -13.68
CA ILE A 43 -7.23 8.51 -12.78
C ILE A 43 -7.55 9.03 -11.37
N ALA A 44 -8.25 10.15 -11.26
CA ALA A 44 -8.54 10.76 -9.96
C ALA A 44 -9.39 9.85 -9.04
N PRO A 45 -10.47 9.17 -9.53
CA PRO A 45 -11.20 8.22 -8.69
C PRO A 45 -10.36 7.02 -8.27
N PHE A 46 -9.45 6.53 -9.11
CA PHE A 46 -8.54 5.45 -8.75
C PHE A 46 -7.56 5.87 -7.63
N ILE A 47 -6.97 7.06 -7.74
CA ILE A 47 -6.12 7.62 -6.68
C ILE A 47 -6.93 7.77 -5.39
N GLY A 48 -8.15 8.32 -5.47
CA GLY A 48 -9.06 8.45 -4.35
C GLY A 48 -9.31 7.10 -3.65
N ALA A 49 -9.65 6.07 -4.42
CA ALA A 49 -9.85 4.72 -3.90
C ALA A 49 -8.58 4.16 -3.21
N SER A 50 -7.41 4.34 -3.84
CA SER A 50 -6.14 3.88 -3.26
C SER A 50 -5.80 4.58 -1.95
N VAL A 51 -6.02 5.90 -1.86
CA VAL A 51 -5.81 6.69 -0.63
C VAL A 51 -6.81 6.29 0.45
N SER A 52 -8.08 6.09 0.10
CA SER A 52 -9.12 5.64 1.04
C SER A 52 -8.80 4.26 1.61
N LEU A 53 -8.32 3.31 0.80
CA LEU A 53 -7.88 1.99 1.27
C LEU A 53 -6.72 2.10 2.27
N ALA A 54 -5.73 2.92 1.97
CA ALA A 54 -4.58 3.13 2.85
C ALA A 54 -4.99 3.77 4.18
N LEU A 55 -5.86 4.78 4.14
CA LEU A 55 -6.35 5.45 5.35
C LEU A 55 -7.22 4.52 6.19
N ALA A 56 -8.13 3.77 5.56
CA ALA A 56 -8.97 2.79 6.24
C ALA A 56 -8.12 1.68 6.89
N ALA A 57 -7.03 1.26 6.24
CA ALA A 57 -6.07 0.32 6.81
C ALA A 57 -5.42 0.87 8.08
N ILE A 58 -4.93 2.12 8.06
CA ILE A 58 -4.34 2.80 9.24
C ILE A 58 -5.34 2.85 10.39
N MET A 59 -6.57 3.32 10.13
CA MET A 59 -7.63 3.43 11.14
C MET A 59 -8.03 2.08 11.73
N SER A 60 -7.99 1.02 10.91
CA SER A 60 -8.34 -0.34 11.33
C SER A 60 -7.22 -1.08 12.06
N LYS A 61 -6.09 -0.41 12.35
CA LYS A 61 -4.88 -0.98 12.99
C LYS A 61 -4.36 -2.21 12.23
N PRO A 62 -3.50 -2.00 11.22
CA PRO A 62 -3.11 -3.04 10.27
C PRO A 62 -2.39 -4.23 10.91
N ALA A 63 -1.81 -4.08 12.11
CA ALA A 63 -1.13 -5.19 12.78
C ALA A 63 -2.04 -6.07 13.64
N THR A 64 -3.20 -5.58 14.08
CA THR A 64 -4.04 -6.25 15.07
C THR A 64 -5.32 -6.83 14.47
N SER A 65 -5.88 -6.17 13.45
CA SER A 65 -7.14 -6.55 12.83
C SER A 65 -6.94 -7.40 11.57
N ALA A 66 -7.83 -8.37 11.33
CA ALA A 66 -7.89 -9.07 10.03
C ALA A 66 -8.33 -8.14 8.91
N ALA A 67 -9.34 -7.30 9.17
CA ALA A 67 -9.80 -6.29 8.21
C ALA A 67 -8.70 -5.28 7.88
N GLY A 68 -7.96 -4.79 8.88
CA GLY A 68 -6.84 -3.87 8.66
C GLY A 68 -5.72 -4.47 7.80
N ARG A 69 -5.43 -5.77 7.95
CA ARG A 69 -4.48 -6.48 7.09
C ARG A 69 -4.98 -6.59 5.65
N GLY A 70 -6.24 -6.97 5.47
CA GLY A 70 -6.87 -7.05 4.14
C GLY A 70 -6.82 -5.70 3.42
N LEU A 71 -7.22 -4.63 4.10
CA LEU A 71 -7.15 -3.27 3.57
C LEU A 71 -5.73 -2.83 3.24
N SER A 72 -4.73 -3.22 4.05
CA SER A 72 -3.32 -2.93 3.78
C SER A 72 -2.85 -3.61 2.49
N VAL A 73 -3.23 -4.86 2.26
CA VAL A 73 -2.89 -5.59 1.03
C VAL A 73 -3.55 -4.93 -0.18
N LEU A 74 -4.85 -4.59 -0.08
CA LEU A 74 -5.56 -3.90 -1.16
C LEU A 74 -4.91 -2.55 -1.48
N ALA A 75 -4.51 -1.77 -0.45
CA ALA A 75 -3.80 -0.51 -0.63
C ALA A 75 -2.43 -0.67 -1.31
N VAL A 76 -1.71 -1.75 -1.00
CA VAL A 76 -0.44 -2.06 -1.70
C VAL A 76 -0.70 -2.41 -3.16
N LEU A 77 -1.67 -3.27 -3.44
CA LEU A 77 -2.01 -3.66 -4.81
C LEU A 77 -2.42 -2.45 -5.65
N SER A 78 -3.27 -1.57 -5.11
CA SER A 78 -3.66 -0.34 -5.79
C SER A 78 -2.47 0.61 -5.99
N ALA A 79 -1.60 0.75 -5.00
CA ALA A 79 -0.41 1.59 -5.12
C ALA A 79 0.61 1.07 -6.15
N LEU A 80 0.75 -0.25 -6.28
CA LEU A 80 1.63 -0.86 -7.28
C LEU A 80 1.11 -0.68 -8.71
N VAL A 81 -0.17 -0.36 -8.94
CA VAL A 81 -0.62 0.07 -10.27
C VAL A 81 0.07 1.40 -10.66
N SER A 82 0.26 2.31 -9.70
CA SER A 82 0.91 3.60 -9.92
C SER A 82 2.45 3.52 -9.89
N PHE A 83 3.00 2.77 -8.94
CA PHE A 83 4.43 2.76 -8.60
C PHE A 83 5.10 1.38 -8.75
N GLY A 84 4.48 0.47 -9.50
CA GLY A 84 4.97 -0.90 -9.66
C GLY A 84 6.11 -1.07 -10.66
N PRO A 85 6.62 -2.31 -10.80
CA PRO A 85 7.77 -2.62 -11.64
C PRO A 85 7.54 -2.38 -13.14
N GLN A 86 6.27 -2.35 -13.59
CA GLN A 86 5.92 -1.95 -14.95
C GLN A 86 6.39 -0.54 -15.32
N LYS A 87 6.76 0.30 -14.34
CA LYS A 87 7.31 1.64 -14.60
C LYS A 87 8.77 1.66 -15.08
N TYR A 88 9.50 0.56 -14.99
CA TYR A 88 10.89 0.52 -15.48
C TYR A 88 11.02 0.59 -16.99
N VAL A 89 9.95 0.26 -17.72
CA VAL A 89 9.89 0.34 -19.18
C VAL A 89 9.22 1.63 -19.67
N ASP A 90 8.86 2.53 -18.76
CA ASP A 90 8.28 3.84 -19.08
C ASP A 90 9.39 4.77 -19.61
N PRO A 91 9.23 5.39 -20.79
CA PRO A 91 10.23 6.33 -21.32
C PRO A 91 10.57 7.48 -20.36
N ASN A 92 9.62 7.86 -19.50
CA ASN A 92 9.79 8.92 -18.52
C ASN A 92 10.30 8.42 -17.17
N PHE A 93 10.79 7.18 -17.07
CA PHE A 93 11.25 6.60 -15.81
C PHE A 93 12.27 7.49 -15.09
N GLY A 94 13.16 8.16 -15.84
CA GLY A 94 14.14 9.10 -15.29
C GLY A 94 13.55 10.25 -14.46
N LEU A 95 12.28 10.61 -14.69
CA LEU A 95 11.56 11.65 -13.95
C LEU A 95 10.78 11.11 -12.74
N ILE A 96 10.44 9.81 -12.73
CA ILE A 96 9.55 9.20 -11.72
C ILE A 96 10.23 8.17 -10.82
N TRP A 97 11.46 7.79 -11.13
CA TRP A 97 12.15 6.69 -10.45
C TRP A 97 12.21 6.83 -8.92
N PRO A 98 12.39 8.03 -8.30
CA PRO A 98 12.45 8.12 -6.84
C PRO A 98 11.10 7.74 -6.21
N ALA A 99 10.00 8.16 -6.83
CA ALA A 99 8.65 7.83 -6.38
C ALA A 99 8.35 6.33 -6.55
N VAL A 100 8.76 5.74 -7.68
CA VAL A 100 8.62 4.30 -7.95
C VAL A 100 9.38 3.46 -6.91
N MET A 101 10.65 3.79 -6.67
CA MET A 101 11.49 3.11 -5.66
C MET A 101 10.86 3.21 -4.27
N LEU A 102 10.51 4.42 -3.85
CA LEU A 102 9.95 4.65 -2.52
C LEU A 102 8.60 3.95 -2.34
N GLY A 103 7.75 3.95 -3.38
CA GLY A 103 6.48 3.21 -3.39
C GLY A 103 6.69 1.70 -3.23
N GLN A 104 7.68 1.11 -3.91
CA GLN A 104 8.00 -0.32 -3.80
C GLN A 104 8.60 -0.68 -2.45
N VAL A 105 9.43 0.20 -1.86
CA VAL A 105 9.95 0.01 -0.50
C VAL A 105 8.80 0.02 0.51
N ALA A 106 7.90 1.01 0.44
CA ALA A 106 6.73 1.09 1.32
C ALA A 106 5.83 -0.15 1.16
N ALA A 107 5.54 -0.56 -0.08
CA ALA A 107 4.80 -1.78 -0.37
C ALA A 107 5.45 -3.02 0.25
N SER A 108 6.77 -3.16 0.11
CA SER A 108 7.54 -4.27 0.67
C SER A 108 7.46 -4.32 2.19
N VAL A 109 7.58 -3.17 2.87
CA VAL A 109 7.44 -3.07 4.33
C VAL A 109 6.06 -3.57 4.78
N ILE A 110 4.99 -3.15 4.11
CA ILE A 110 3.62 -3.57 4.43
C ILE A 110 3.46 -5.08 4.26
N VAL A 111 3.90 -5.62 3.11
CA VAL A 111 3.81 -7.07 2.82
C VAL A 111 4.58 -7.88 3.85
N ILE A 112 5.81 -7.47 4.19
CA ILE A 112 6.64 -8.14 5.20
C ILE A 112 5.94 -8.17 6.56
N GLU A 113 5.38 -7.04 7.01
CA GLU A 113 4.67 -6.99 8.29
C GLU A 113 3.40 -7.85 8.28
N VAL A 114 2.61 -7.81 7.21
CA VAL A 114 1.41 -8.67 7.07
C VAL A 114 1.76 -10.16 7.09
N VAL A 115 2.82 -10.56 6.40
CA VAL A 115 3.29 -11.96 6.38
C VAL A 115 3.82 -12.38 7.74
N ARG A 116 4.65 -11.56 8.41
CA ARG A 116 5.17 -11.83 9.75
C ARG A 116 4.07 -12.07 10.76
N ILE A 117 3.04 -11.23 10.76
CA ILE A 117 1.90 -11.31 11.68
C ILE A 117 1.06 -12.56 11.39
N SER A 118 0.85 -12.88 10.11
CA SER A 118 0.05 -14.04 9.69
C SER A 118 0.74 -15.37 10.06
N ARG A 119 2.06 -15.44 9.93
CA ARG A 119 2.85 -16.62 10.35
C ARG A 119 2.81 -16.84 11.86
N ARG A 120 2.83 -15.78 12.67
CA ARG A 120 2.74 -15.88 14.13
C ARG A 120 1.40 -16.42 14.61
N ARG A 121 0.28 -15.93 14.07
CA ARG A 121 -1.05 -16.45 14.42
C ARG A 121 -1.25 -17.93 14.12
N ARG A 122 -0.60 -18.44 13.06
CA ARG A 122 -0.63 -19.88 12.72
C ARG A 122 0.15 -20.74 13.72
N SER A 123 1.10 -20.14 14.45
CA SER A 123 1.96 -20.84 15.40
C SER A 123 1.38 -20.88 16.82
N ASP A 124 0.24 -20.22 17.10
CA ASP A 124 -0.51 -20.36 18.36
C ASP A 124 -1.49 -21.54 18.24
N PRO A 125 -1.15 -22.73 18.76
CA PRO A 125 -1.93 -23.95 18.57
C PRO A 125 -2.92 -24.14 19.73
N MET A 126 -3.62 -23.09 20.18
CA MET A 126 -4.58 -23.18 21.31
C MET A 126 -5.88 -23.92 20.95
N MET A 127 -5.81 -24.83 19.98
CA MET A 127 -6.81 -25.87 19.67
C MET A 127 -6.16 -27.25 19.48
N ALA A 128 -4.92 -27.44 19.92
CA ALA A 128 -4.23 -28.73 19.84
C ALA A 128 -4.37 -29.59 21.11
N SER A 129 -5.14 -29.19 22.13
CA SER A 129 -5.09 -29.86 23.44
C SER A 129 -6.41 -30.04 24.20
N ASP A 130 -7.57 -30.20 23.55
CA ASP A 130 -8.78 -30.57 24.28
C ASP A 130 -9.60 -31.71 23.64
N THR A 131 -8.91 -32.66 23.03
CA THR A 131 -9.51 -33.92 22.54
C THR A 131 -8.85 -35.16 23.18
N GLY A 132 -8.26 -35.00 24.38
CA GLY A 132 -7.36 -36.01 24.94
C GLY A 132 -7.50 -36.27 26.45
N ARG A 133 -8.63 -35.95 27.08
CA ARG A 133 -8.93 -36.40 28.44
C ARG A 133 -10.37 -36.86 28.55
N ILE A 134 -10.56 -38.14 28.26
CA ILE A 134 -11.67 -38.98 28.73
C ILE A 134 -11.12 -39.83 29.87
#